data_AF-A0A671N074-F1
#
_entry.id   AF-A0A671N074-F1
#
_cell.length_a   1.000
_cell.length_b   1.000
_cell.length_c   1.000
_cell.angle_alpha   90.00
_cell.angle_beta   90.00
_cell.angle_gamma   90.00
#
_symmetry.space_group_name_H-M   'P 1'
#
loop_
_entity.id
_entity.type
_entity.pdbx_description
1 polymer ?
#
loop_
_entity_poly.entity_id
_entity_poly.type
_entity_poly.pdbx_seq_one_letter_code
_entity_poly.pdbx_strand_id
1 'polypeptide(L)'
;MRIEKCYFCSAPVYPGHGMMFVRNDCKVFRFCRSKCHKNFKKKRNPRKTRWTKAFRKSAGKELTLDNSLEFEKRRNIPVKYNRELWSKTMEAMKKVEAIKNKRQARFIMNRLKSGKELEKAAAISEVKKNIHLIRAPHAGKPRCSDVTSPKPVPDSVLTSDVSLQVKPNSWRTRWSRSWQRTWRWTSDAKKTLLIWTFTMFLLSNVENMWPLLICINMNIDPCRLDRVSSFSRINPL
;
A
#
# COMPACT_ATOMS: atom_id res chain seq x y z
N MET A 1 -2.29 26.81 -0.74
CA MET A 1 -1.56 25.73 -1.46
C MET A 1 -2.56 24.91 -2.27
N ARG A 2 -2.27 24.52 -3.52
CA ARG A 2 -3.19 23.75 -4.38
C ARG A 2 -2.56 22.43 -4.82
N ILE A 3 -3.31 21.34 -4.69
CA ILE A 3 -2.93 20.03 -5.23
C ILE A 3 -3.46 19.95 -6.66
N GLU A 4 -2.57 19.80 -7.62
CA GLU A 4 -2.94 19.70 -9.03
C GLU A 4 -2.98 18.25 -9.49
N LYS A 5 -3.72 17.98 -10.57
CA LYS A 5 -3.74 16.64 -11.19
C LYS A 5 -2.70 16.59 -12.30
N CYS A 6 -1.93 15.50 -12.33
CA CYS A 6 -1.02 15.25 -13.45
C CYS A 6 -1.80 15.00 -14.75
N TYR A 7 -1.31 15.57 -15.85
CA TYR A 7 -1.92 15.43 -17.16
C TYR A 7 -2.00 13.97 -17.65
N PHE A 8 -0.93 13.18 -17.44
CA PHE A 8 -0.84 11.81 -17.97
C PHE A 8 -1.40 10.76 -17.00
N CYS A 9 -0.96 10.80 -15.73
CA CYS A 9 -1.28 9.79 -14.72
C CYS A 9 -2.62 10.08 -13.99
N SER A 10 -3.09 11.33 -14.00
CA SER A 10 -4.16 11.87 -13.14
C SER A 10 -3.93 11.69 -11.64
N ALA A 11 -2.70 11.37 -11.21
CA ALA A 11 -2.31 11.36 -9.81
C ALA A 11 -2.14 12.79 -9.28
N PRO A 12 -2.28 13.00 -7.96
CA PRO A 12 -2.02 14.30 -7.35
C PRO A 12 -0.55 14.70 -7.49
N VAL A 13 -0.33 16.00 -7.70
CA VAL A 13 0.98 16.67 -7.72
C VAL A 13 1.00 17.64 -6.56
N TYR A 14 1.80 17.32 -5.55
CA TYR A 14 2.06 18.20 -4.43
C TYR A 14 3.10 19.27 -4.82
N PRO A 15 3.07 20.44 -4.19
CA PRO A 15 4.09 21.47 -4.43
C PRO A 15 5.51 20.98 -4.13
N GLY A 16 6.48 21.47 -4.89
CA GLY A 16 7.86 20.98 -4.85
C GLY A 16 8.08 19.64 -5.55
N HIS A 17 7.03 18.98 -6.05
CA HIS A 17 7.15 17.71 -6.77
C HIS A 17 6.80 17.82 -8.25
N GLY A 18 7.45 16.96 -9.03
CA GLY A 18 7.15 16.78 -10.44
C GLY A 18 7.80 17.83 -11.33
N MET A 19 7.16 18.12 -12.45
CA MET A 19 7.65 19.10 -13.42
C MET A 19 6.49 19.74 -14.18
N MET A 20 6.70 20.95 -14.67
CA MET A 20 5.74 21.72 -15.43
C MET A 20 6.32 21.99 -16.82
N PHE A 21 5.55 21.66 -17.85
CA PHE A 21 5.89 21.98 -19.24
C PHE A 21 4.85 22.97 -19.75
N VAL A 22 5.32 24.13 -20.21
CA VAL A 22 4.49 25.15 -20.84
C VAL A 22 4.70 25.04 -22.34
N ARG A 23 3.61 24.87 -23.09
CA ARG A 23 3.63 24.88 -24.55
C ARG A 23 3.34 26.28 -25.07
N ASN A 24 3.78 26.58 -26.28
CA ASN A 24 3.59 27.88 -26.95
C ASN A 24 2.12 28.38 -26.93
N ASP A 25 1.13 27.49 -27.01
CA ASP A 25 -0.31 27.84 -26.86
C ASP A 25 -0.71 28.28 -25.42
N CYS A 26 0.25 28.66 -24.58
CA CYS A 26 0.10 28.95 -23.14
C CYS A 26 -0.53 27.80 -22.33
N LYS A 27 -0.53 26.56 -22.87
CA LYS A 27 -1.08 25.39 -22.17
C LYS A 27 -0.04 24.83 -21.21
N VAL A 28 -0.44 24.76 -19.94
CA VAL A 28 0.38 24.26 -18.85
C VAL A 28 0.09 22.78 -18.60
N PHE A 29 1.11 21.95 -18.78
CA PHE A 29 1.05 20.52 -18.48
C PHE A 29 1.86 20.23 -17.21
N ARG A 30 1.18 19.74 -16.17
CA ARG A 30 1.83 19.31 -14.92
C ARG A 30 2.02 17.80 -14.92
N PHE A 31 3.20 17.34 -14.51
CA PHE A 31 3.54 15.91 -14.45
C PHE A 31 3.95 15.49 -13.05
N CYS A 32 3.41 14.34 -12.61
CA CYS A 32 3.71 13.73 -11.31
C CYS A 32 5.17 13.24 -11.19
N ARG A 33 5.73 12.66 -12.26
CA ARG A 33 7.04 11.98 -12.29
C ARG A 33 7.67 12.07 -13.68
N SER A 34 8.99 11.86 -13.77
CA SER A 34 9.73 11.82 -15.04
C SER A 34 9.18 10.77 -16.03
N LYS A 35 8.65 9.63 -15.53
CA LYS A 35 7.95 8.62 -16.35
C LYS A 35 6.82 9.22 -17.19
N CYS A 36 5.99 10.07 -16.58
CA CYS A 36 4.85 10.69 -17.25
C CYS A 36 5.29 11.70 -18.30
N HIS A 37 6.33 12.49 -17.97
CA HIS A 37 6.90 13.45 -18.89
C HIS A 37 7.58 12.79 -20.09
N LYS A 38 8.38 11.73 -19.86
CA LYS A 38 9.00 10.94 -20.95
C LYS A 38 7.95 10.32 -21.87
N ASN A 39 6.85 9.79 -21.33
CA ASN A 39 5.76 9.27 -22.15
C ASN A 39 5.03 10.35 -22.95
N PHE A 40 4.85 11.53 -22.36
CA PHE A 40 4.29 12.69 -23.05
C PHE A 40 5.20 13.16 -24.20
N LYS A 41 6.52 13.26 -23.97
CA LYS A 41 7.51 13.57 -25.02
C LYS A 41 7.50 12.52 -26.13
N LYS A 42 7.33 11.25 -25.79
CA LYS A 42 7.12 10.14 -26.75
C LYS A 42 5.73 10.13 -27.40
N LYS A 43 4.92 11.17 -27.21
CA LYS A 43 3.56 11.33 -27.76
C LYS A 43 2.64 10.13 -27.50
N ARG A 44 2.83 9.41 -26.40
CA ARG A 44 1.99 8.25 -26.06
C ARG A 44 0.61 8.73 -25.63
N ASN A 45 -0.45 8.08 -26.12
CA ASN A 45 -1.81 8.40 -25.71
C ASN A 45 -2.12 7.80 -24.32
N PRO A 46 -2.47 8.60 -23.29
CA PRO A 46 -2.82 8.08 -21.97
C PRO A 46 -4.04 7.14 -22.02
N ARG A 47 -5.00 7.36 -22.92
CA ARG A 47 -6.18 6.49 -23.09
C ARG A 47 -5.86 5.08 -23.59
N LYS A 48 -4.68 4.86 -24.19
CA LYS A 48 -4.19 3.52 -24.58
C LYS A 48 -3.25 2.92 -23.53
N THR A 49 -2.82 3.72 -22.55
CA THR A 49 -1.83 3.30 -21.54
C THR A 49 -2.52 2.70 -20.32
N ARG A 50 -2.44 1.36 -20.18
CA ARG A 50 -3.24 0.54 -19.25
C ARG A 50 -3.23 0.95 -17.77
N TRP A 51 -2.12 1.51 -17.28
CA TRP A 51 -1.96 1.87 -15.86
C TRP A 51 -2.52 3.26 -15.50
N THR A 52 -2.86 4.09 -16.49
CA THR A 52 -3.37 5.43 -16.23
C THR A 52 -4.84 5.41 -15.80
N LYS A 53 -5.27 6.45 -15.07
CA LYS A 53 -6.68 6.64 -14.74
C LYS A 53 -7.56 6.93 -15.97
N ALA A 54 -7.01 7.61 -16.97
CA ALA A 54 -7.71 7.87 -18.24
C ALA A 54 -8.13 6.57 -18.93
N PHE A 55 -7.21 5.62 -19.10
CA PHE A 55 -7.54 4.29 -19.66
C PHE A 55 -8.57 3.55 -18.80
N ARG A 56 -8.41 3.58 -17.48
CA ARG A 56 -9.32 2.88 -16.57
C ARG A 56 -10.75 3.40 -16.66
N LYS A 57 -10.94 4.71 -16.82
CA LYS A 57 -12.27 5.31 -17.02
C LYS A 57 -12.86 4.94 -18.38
N SER A 58 -12.10 5.05 -19.47
CA SER A 58 -12.61 4.72 -20.82
C SER A 58 -12.90 3.23 -20.99
N ALA A 59 -12.14 2.36 -20.33
CA ALA A 59 -12.32 0.91 -20.37
C ALA A 59 -13.34 0.38 -19.34
N GLY A 60 -14.11 1.25 -18.67
CA GLY A 60 -15.13 0.84 -17.68
C GLY A 60 -14.56 0.16 -16.42
N LYS A 61 -13.29 0.41 -16.08
CA LYS A 61 -12.65 -0.19 -14.90
C LYS A 61 -12.90 0.57 -13.60
N GLU A 62 -13.42 1.79 -13.67
CA GLU A 62 -13.77 2.64 -12.54
C GLU A 62 -15.16 3.23 -12.77
N LEU A 63 -15.82 3.66 -11.69
CA LEU A 63 -17.11 4.35 -11.75
C LEU A 63 -16.92 5.74 -12.39
N THR A 64 -17.59 6.00 -13.52
CA THR A 64 -17.44 7.22 -14.32
C THR A 64 -18.52 8.27 -14.05
N LEU A 65 -19.78 7.84 -13.93
CA LEU A 65 -20.95 8.70 -13.75
C LEU A 65 -21.52 8.49 -12.35
N ASP A 66 -21.30 9.43 -11.44
CA ASP A 66 -21.84 9.39 -10.08
C ASP A 66 -21.89 10.79 -9.45
N ASN A 67 -23.00 11.10 -8.77
CA ASN A 67 -23.25 12.41 -8.17
C ASN A 67 -22.18 12.80 -7.11
N SER A 68 -21.51 11.83 -6.47
CA SER A 68 -20.43 12.13 -5.52
C SER A 68 -19.21 12.78 -6.18
N LEU A 69 -19.03 12.61 -7.50
CA LEU A 69 -17.92 13.20 -8.25
C LEU A 69 -18.15 14.67 -8.59
N GLU A 70 -19.40 15.13 -8.62
CA GLU A 70 -19.78 16.50 -8.99
C GLU A 70 -19.34 17.55 -7.96
N PHE A 71 -19.16 17.12 -6.70
CA PHE A 71 -18.64 17.99 -5.64
C PHE A 71 -17.22 18.48 -5.92
N GLU A 72 -16.42 17.73 -6.68
CA GLU A 72 -15.04 18.07 -7.04
C GLU A 72 -14.98 18.97 -8.29
N LYS A 73 -15.70 20.11 -8.27
CA LYS A 73 -15.70 21.10 -9.37
C LYS A 73 -14.82 22.30 -9.08
N ARG A 74 -14.23 22.89 -10.12
CA ARG A 74 -13.50 24.16 -10.02
C ARG A 74 -14.53 25.30 -9.91
N ARG A 75 -14.45 26.11 -8.85
CA ARG A 75 -15.28 27.31 -8.68
C ARG A 75 -14.48 28.52 -9.12
N ASN A 76 -15.03 29.31 -10.05
CA ASN A 76 -14.41 30.54 -10.54
C ASN A 76 -14.92 31.79 -9.81
N ILE A 77 -16.09 31.71 -9.15
CA ILE A 77 -16.66 32.77 -8.34
C ILE A 77 -16.31 32.50 -6.87
N PRO A 78 -15.60 33.41 -6.19
CA PRO A 78 -15.34 33.29 -4.76
C PRO A 78 -16.61 33.63 -3.96
N VAL A 79 -16.75 33.02 -2.79
CA VAL A 79 -17.80 33.34 -1.82
C VAL A 79 -17.14 34.03 -0.63
N LYS A 80 -17.82 35.03 -0.04
CA LYS A 80 -17.36 35.66 1.19
C LYS A 80 -17.20 34.60 2.28
N TYR A 81 -16.11 34.67 3.04
CA TYR A 81 -15.87 33.74 4.13
C TYR A 81 -16.98 33.81 5.17
N ASN A 82 -17.51 32.65 5.55
CA ASN A 82 -18.41 32.46 6.68
C ASN A 82 -17.99 31.19 7.43
N ARG A 83 -17.78 31.30 8.74
CA ARG A 83 -17.32 30.20 9.60
C ARG A 83 -18.29 29.02 9.61
N GLU A 84 -19.59 29.27 9.71
CA GLU A 84 -20.60 28.21 9.74
C GLU A 84 -20.63 27.41 8.44
N LEU A 85 -20.57 28.12 7.31
CA LEU A 85 -20.51 27.50 5.99
C LEU A 85 -19.27 26.63 5.86
N TRP A 86 -18.12 27.10 6.36
CA TRP A 86 -16.86 26.37 6.30
C TRP A 86 -16.90 25.09 7.15
N SER A 87 -17.42 25.16 8.38
CA SER A 87 -17.61 24.00 9.26
C SER A 87 -18.51 22.95 8.62
N LYS A 88 -19.69 23.37 8.11
CA LYS A 88 -20.63 22.49 7.40
C LYS A 88 -19.99 21.84 6.18
N THR A 89 -19.15 22.57 5.44
CA THR A 89 -18.43 22.06 4.27
C THR A 89 -17.41 20.98 4.65
N MET A 90 -16.66 21.17 5.72
CA MET A 90 -15.66 20.19 6.21
C MET A 90 -16.32 18.87 6.62
N GLU A 91 -17.46 18.93 7.30
CA GLU A 91 -18.25 17.74 7.65
C GLU A 91 -18.83 17.05 6.42
N ALA A 92 -19.38 17.82 5.48
CA ALA A 92 -19.93 17.29 4.23
C ALA A 92 -18.87 16.58 3.39
N MET A 93 -17.65 17.13 3.29
CA MET A 93 -16.54 16.53 2.54
C MET A 93 -16.19 15.12 3.04
N LYS A 94 -16.09 14.93 4.36
CA LYS A 94 -15.82 13.61 4.97
C LYS A 94 -16.90 12.59 4.63
N LYS A 95 -18.17 13.00 4.72
CA LYS A 95 -19.33 12.15 4.40
C LYS A 95 -19.34 11.76 2.92
N VAL A 96 -19.11 12.72 2.02
CA VAL A 96 -19.05 12.48 0.57
C VAL A 96 -17.93 11.52 0.21
N GLU A 97 -16.75 11.63 0.82
CA GLU A 97 -15.63 10.73 0.58
C GLU A 97 -15.93 9.29 1.02
N ALA A 98 -16.55 9.10 2.19
CA ALA A 98 -16.97 7.79 2.65
C ALA A 98 -17.98 7.13 1.69
N ILE A 99 -18.98 7.89 1.21
CA ILE A 99 -19.97 7.41 0.24
C ILE A 99 -19.29 7.03 -1.08
N LYS A 100 -18.40 7.88 -1.60
CA LYS A 100 -17.64 7.63 -2.83
C LYS A 100 -16.83 6.35 -2.73
N ASN A 101 -16.08 6.16 -1.64
CA ASN A 101 -15.26 4.97 -1.42
C ASN A 101 -16.11 3.70 -1.36
N LYS A 102 -17.26 3.75 -0.67
CA LYS A 102 -18.22 2.63 -0.60
C LYS A 102 -18.76 2.25 -1.98
N ARG A 103 -19.17 3.24 -2.79
CA ARG A 103 -19.69 3.00 -4.16
C ARG A 103 -18.61 2.45 -5.09
N GLN A 104 -17.41 2.99 -5.04
CA GLN A 104 -16.27 2.51 -5.83
C GLN A 104 -15.88 1.07 -5.46
N ALA A 105 -15.83 0.75 -4.16
CA ALA A 105 -15.57 -0.61 -3.69
C ALA A 105 -16.61 -1.59 -4.21
N ARG A 106 -17.91 -1.24 -4.11
CA ARG A 106 -19.01 -2.06 -4.65
C ARG A 106 -18.86 -2.30 -6.16
N PHE A 107 -18.57 -1.25 -6.94
CA PHE A 107 -18.35 -1.38 -8.39
C PHE A 107 -17.19 -2.34 -8.71
N ILE A 108 -16.08 -2.22 -7.98
CA ILE A 108 -14.92 -3.11 -8.17
C ILE A 108 -15.27 -4.55 -7.80
N MET A 109 -15.97 -4.78 -6.69
CA MET A 109 -16.37 -6.12 -6.24
C MET A 109 -17.31 -6.80 -7.23
N ASN A 110 -18.31 -6.08 -7.74
CA ASN A 110 -19.22 -6.60 -8.76
C ASN A 110 -18.47 -7.01 -10.03
N ARG A 111 -17.51 -6.18 -10.48
CA ARG A 111 -16.68 -6.51 -11.64
C ARG A 111 -15.80 -7.74 -11.41
N LEU A 112 -15.25 -7.92 -10.20
CA LEU A 112 -14.38 -9.06 -9.90
C LEU A 112 -15.15 -10.37 -9.70
N LYS A 113 -16.47 -10.31 -9.49
CA LYS A 113 -17.31 -11.49 -9.26
C LYS A 113 -17.28 -12.48 -10.43
N SER A 114 -17.35 -11.99 -11.67
CA SER A 114 -17.33 -12.83 -12.87
C SER A 114 -16.05 -13.65 -13.03
N GLY A 115 -14.90 -13.08 -12.63
CA GLY A 115 -13.62 -13.80 -12.69
C GLY A 115 -13.59 -15.05 -11.81
N LYS A 116 -14.24 -15.00 -10.63
CA LYS A 116 -14.31 -16.14 -9.71
C LYS A 116 -15.14 -17.29 -10.26
N GLU A 117 -16.18 -17.00 -11.04
CA GLU A 117 -17.03 -18.02 -11.66
C GLU A 117 -16.26 -18.76 -12.75
N LEU A 118 -15.50 -18.02 -13.58
CA LEU A 118 -14.62 -18.59 -14.60
C LEU A 118 -13.49 -19.43 -14.00
N GLU A 119 -12.88 -18.96 -12.90
CA GLU A 119 -11.83 -19.69 -12.18
C GLU A 119 -12.34 -21.03 -11.65
N LYS A 120 -13.54 -21.04 -11.04
CA LYS A 120 -14.18 -22.28 -10.58
C LYS A 120 -14.44 -23.26 -11.73
N ALA A 121 -14.98 -22.77 -12.85
CA ALA A 121 -15.25 -23.60 -14.02
C ALA A 121 -13.95 -24.17 -14.62
N ALA A 122 -12.90 -23.35 -14.70
CA ALA A 122 -11.59 -23.78 -15.16
C ALA A 122 -10.98 -24.84 -14.23
N ALA A 123 -11.03 -24.64 -12.92
CA ALA A 123 -10.54 -25.60 -11.93
C ALA A 123 -11.27 -26.95 -12.03
N ILE A 124 -12.60 -26.94 -12.19
CA ILE A 124 -13.37 -28.18 -12.41
C ILE A 124 -12.92 -28.87 -13.71
N SER A 125 -12.69 -28.11 -14.80
CA SER A 125 -12.20 -28.66 -16.07
C SER A 125 -10.80 -29.25 -15.95
N GLU A 126 -9.91 -28.57 -15.23
CA GLU A 126 -8.52 -28.99 -15.02
C GLU A 126 -8.44 -30.28 -14.21
N VAL A 127 -9.18 -30.38 -13.09
CA VAL A 127 -9.25 -31.61 -12.28
C VAL A 127 -9.78 -32.78 -13.09
N LYS A 128 -10.79 -32.57 -13.95
CA LYS A 128 -11.34 -33.62 -14.82
C LYS A 128 -10.32 -34.12 -15.86
N LYS A 129 -9.54 -33.23 -16.48
CA LYS A 129 -8.54 -33.58 -17.50
C LYS A 129 -7.30 -34.23 -16.88
N ASN A 130 -6.84 -33.68 -15.76
CA ASN A 130 -5.57 -34.03 -15.13
C ASN A 130 -5.75 -34.97 -13.93
N ILE A 131 -6.82 -35.76 -13.91
CA ILE A 131 -7.11 -36.69 -12.81
C ILE A 131 -5.96 -37.68 -12.56
N HIS A 132 -5.26 -38.08 -13.63
CA HIS A 132 -4.15 -39.02 -13.60
C HIS A 132 -2.91 -38.50 -12.87
N LEU A 133 -2.71 -37.19 -12.78
CA LEU A 133 -1.57 -36.59 -12.05
C LEU A 133 -1.78 -36.63 -10.52
N ILE A 134 -3.01 -36.87 -10.07
CA ILE A 134 -3.39 -36.83 -8.67
C ILE A 134 -3.49 -38.29 -8.17
N ARG A 135 -2.52 -38.72 -7.34
CA ARG A 135 -2.69 -39.93 -6.54
C ARG A 135 -3.81 -39.70 -5.55
N ALA A 136 -4.74 -40.65 -5.42
CA ALA A 136 -5.85 -40.52 -4.48
C ALA A 136 -5.31 -40.15 -3.07
N PRO A 137 -5.88 -39.15 -2.37
CA PRO A 137 -5.32 -38.64 -1.11
C PRO A 137 -5.24 -39.69 0.02
N HIS A 138 -5.86 -40.85 -0.18
CA HIS A 138 -5.82 -42.00 0.72
C HIS A 138 -4.81 -43.09 0.29
N ALA A 139 -4.30 -43.08 -0.94
CA ALA A 139 -3.45 -44.14 -1.49
C ALA A 139 -1.99 -44.14 -0.98
N GLY A 140 -1.66 -43.25 -0.05
CA GLY A 140 -0.39 -43.21 0.69
C GLY A 140 -0.55 -43.23 2.21
N LYS A 141 -1.80 -43.29 2.72
CA LYS A 141 -2.04 -43.58 4.14
C LYS A 141 -2.11 -45.10 4.29
N PRO A 142 -1.40 -45.70 5.25
CA PRO A 142 -1.62 -47.11 5.55
C PRO A 142 -3.11 -47.28 5.87
N ARG A 143 -3.76 -48.21 5.17
CA ARG A 143 -5.13 -48.60 5.55
C ARG A 143 -5.04 -49.15 6.97
N CYS A 144 -5.93 -48.74 7.85
CA CYS A 144 -6.03 -49.28 9.22
C CYS A 144 -6.49 -50.76 9.23
N SER A 145 -6.48 -51.45 8.08
CA SER A 145 -6.90 -52.85 7.91
C SER A 145 -5.79 -53.87 8.15
N ASP A 146 -4.57 -53.44 8.52
CA ASP A 146 -3.51 -54.35 8.96
C ASP A 146 -3.35 -54.35 10.50
N VAL A 147 -4.42 -54.03 11.24
CA VAL A 147 -4.57 -54.43 12.64
C VAL A 147 -5.55 -55.59 12.63
N THR A 148 -5.04 -56.78 12.93
CA THR A 148 -5.80 -58.01 13.17
C THR A 148 -7.08 -57.68 13.92
N SER A 149 -8.22 -57.98 13.31
CA SER A 149 -9.55 -57.83 13.89
C SER A 149 -9.59 -58.39 15.32
N PRO A 150 -9.84 -57.59 16.37
CA PRO A 150 -10.24 -58.13 17.66
C PRO A 150 -11.60 -58.82 17.47
N LYS A 151 -11.70 -60.07 17.93
CA LYS A 151 -12.92 -60.89 17.87
C LYS A 151 -14.11 -60.12 18.48
N PRO A 152 -15.34 -60.32 17.97
CA PRO A 152 -16.52 -59.64 18.50
C PRO A 152 -16.76 -60.07 19.95
N VAL A 153 -16.91 -59.08 20.84
CA VAL A 153 -17.35 -59.25 22.23
C VAL A 153 -18.79 -58.76 22.29
N PRO A 154 -19.72 -59.50 22.94
CA PRO A 154 -21.16 -59.32 22.74
C PRO A 154 -21.71 -57.99 23.26
N ASP A 155 -22.75 -57.54 22.58
CA ASP A 155 -23.48 -56.30 22.82
C ASP A 155 -23.99 -56.19 24.25
N SER A 156 -23.51 -55.18 24.97
CA SER A 156 -24.29 -54.58 26.05
C SER A 156 -23.87 -53.14 26.32
N VAL A 157 -24.90 -52.35 26.64
CA VAL A 157 -24.90 -51.03 27.29
C VAL A 157 -24.98 -49.82 26.35
N LEU A 158 -26.23 -49.35 26.19
CA LEU A 158 -26.61 -47.96 25.91
C LEU A 158 -25.76 -46.96 26.72
N THR A 159 -25.43 -45.80 26.16
CA THR A 159 -25.99 -44.51 26.60
C THR A 159 -25.40 -43.31 25.84
N SER A 160 -26.33 -42.42 25.45
CA SER A 160 -26.29 -40.95 25.37
C SER A 160 -25.05 -40.18 24.84
N ASP A 161 -25.35 -39.33 23.86
CA ASP A 161 -24.90 -37.94 23.72
C ASP A 161 -23.41 -37.61 23.71
N VAL A 162 -22.85 -37.34 22.52
CA VAL A 162 -21.84 -36.27 22.37
C VAL A 162 -22.02 -35.50 21.04
N SER A 163 -22.42 -34.25 21.22
CA SER A 163 -22.45 -33.14 20.27
C SER A 163 -21.28 -33.07 19.27
N LEU A 164 -21.63 -32.81 18.00
CA LEU A 164 -20.71 -32.43 16.92
C LEU A 164 -20.05 -31.08 17.20
N GLN A 165 -18.88 -31.09 17.85
CA GLN A 165 -17.99 -29.93 17.86
C GLN A 165 -17.08 -29.97 16.62
N VAL A 166 -17.39 -29.13 15.63
CA VAL A 166 -16.50 -28.79 14.52
C VAL A 166 -15.26 -28.08 15.10
N LYS A 167 -14.11 -28.76 15.14
CA LYS A 167 -12.83 -28.12 15.50
C LYS A 167 -12.37 -27.20 14.37
N PRO A 168 -12.02 -25.93 14.64
CA PRO A 168 -11.43 -25.05 13.63
C PRO A 168 -10.01 -25.52 13.28
N ASN A 169 -9.74 -25.53 11.98
CA ASN A 169 -8.50 -25.94 11.33
C ASN A 169 -7.27 -25.25 11.95
N SER A 170 -6.27 -26.04 12.34
CA SER A 170 -5.05 -25.65 13.08
C SER A 170 -4.00 -24.86 12.28
N TRP A 171 -4.35 -24.25 11.15
CA TRP A 171 -3.42 -23.43 10.35
C TRP A 171 -3.47 -21.93 10.66
N ARG A 172 -4.09 -21.54 11.78
CA ARG A 172 -4.10 -20.15 12.28
C ARG A 172 -3.66 -20.04 13.74
N THR A 173 -2.56 -20.67 14.13
CA THR A 173 -1.88 -20.39 15.42
C THR A 173 -0.35 -20.60 15.36
N ARG A 174 0.27 -20.44 14.17
CA ARG A 174 1.74 -20.39 14.06
C ARG A 174 2.33 -18.97 14.01
N TRP A 175 1.48 -17.95 13.88
CA TRP A 175 1.89 -16.54 13.83
C TRP A 175 1.46 -15.70 15.05
N SER A 176 0.94 -16.32 16.11
CA SER A 176 0.48 -15.62 17.33
C SER A 176 1.39 -15.81 18.55
N ARG A 177 2.43 -16.65 18.50
CA ARG A 177 3.35 -16.87 19.64
C ARG A 177 4.66 -16.07 19.59
N SER A 178 5.02 -15.50 18.43
CA SER A 178 6.21 -14.64 18.32
C SER A 178 5.95 -13.19 18.76
N TRP A 179 4.70 -12.70 18.64
CA TRP A 179 4.32 -11.33 19.01
C TRP A 179 3.84 -11.17 20.46
N GLN A 180 3.74 -12.25 21.25
CA GLN A 180 3.36 -12.19 22.67
C GLN A 180 4.57 -12.10 23.62
N ARG A 181 5.80 -12.25 23.13
CA ARG A 181 7.02 -12.00 23.93
C ARG A 181 7.49 -10.54 23.92
N THR A 182 7.01 -9.73 22.96
CA THR A 182 7.41 -8.31 22.82
C THR A 182 6.46 -7.31 23.45
N TRP A 183 5.33 -7.74 24.05
CA TRP A 183 4.37 -6.83 24.72
C TRP A 183 4.25 -7.04 26.24
N ARG A 184 5.07 -7.92 26.83
CA ARG A 184 5.21 -8.08 28.30
C ARG A 184 6.51 -7.43 28.81
N TRP A 185 6.90 -6.30 28.24
CA TRP A 185 8.04 -5.50 28.71
C TRP A 185 7.74 -4.00 28.82
N THR A 186 6.48 -3.59 28.61
CA THR A 186 6.05 -2.17 28.70
C THR A 186 4.86 -2.01 29.64
N SER A 187 4.91 -2.64 30.82
CA SER A 187 3.99 -2.36 31.92
C SER A 187 4.72 -2.56 33.25
N ASP A 188 5.74 -1.74 33.51
CA ASP A 188 6.22 -1.56 34.87
C ASP A 188 6.56 -0.08 35.09
N ALA A 189 5.56 0.65 35.56
CA ALA A 189 5.57 2.11 35.73
C ALA A 189 6.58 2.61 36.79
N LYS A 190 7.34 1.72 37.43
CA LYS A 190 8.35 2.06 38.44
C LYS A 190 9.77 2.16 37.89
N LYS A 191 10.05 1.64 36.68
CA LYS A 191 11.39 1.73 36.04
C LYS A 191 11.60 2.96 35.15
N THR A 192 10.53 3.59 34.69
CA THR A 192 10.60 4.84 33.89
C THR A 192 10.99 6.06 34.72
N LEU A 193 10.72 6.06 36.05
CA LEU A 193 11.08 7.19 36.92
C LEU A 193 12.60 7.21 37.23
N LEU A 194 13.22 6.05 37.46
CA LEU A 194 14.66 5.94 37.75
C LEU A 194 15.54 6.23 36.53
N ILE A 195 15.08 5.87 35.32
CA ILE A 195 15.82 6.18 34.09
C ILE A 195 15.68 7.67 33.75
N TRP A 196 14.55 8.32 34.06
CA TRP A 196 14.38 9.77 33.89
C TRP A 196 15.17 10.59 34.91
N THR A 197 15.24 10.17 36.17
CA THR A 197 16.06 10.88 37.17
C THR A 197 17.55 10.72 36.91
N PHE A 198 18.01 9.57 36.43
CA PHE A 198 19.42 9.35 36.11
C PHE A 198 19.87 10.08 34.82
N THR A 199 18.97 10.22 33.83
CA THR A 199 19.26 11.00 32.60
C THR A 199 19.15 12.51 32.80
N MET A 200 18.27 12.99 33.70
CA MET A 200 18.23 14.42 34.07
C MET A 200 19.40 14.86 34.96
N PHE A 201 19.98 13.94 35.76
CA PHE A 201 21.16 14.24 36.58
C PHE A 201 22.45 14.34 35.73
N LEU A 202 22.56 13.56 34.66
CA LEU A 202 23.69 13.64 33.71
C LEU A 202 23.56 14.78 32.69
N LEU A 203 22.37 15.37 32.51
CA LEU A 203 22.14 16.52 31.63
C LEU A 203 22.27 17.88 32.34
N SER A 204 22.51 17.90 33.66
CA SER A 204 22.71 19.15 34.42
C SER A 204 24.18 19.45 34.74
N ASN A 205 25.14 18.69 34.20
CA ASN A 205 26.56 18.84 34.54
C ASN A 205 27.54 18.59 33.38
N VAL A 206 27.19 19.04 32.17
CA VAL A 206 28.12 19.10 31.04
C VAL A 206 27.96 20.46 30.33
N GLU A 207 28.31 21.51 31.05
CA GLU A 207 28.84 22.71 30.41
C GLU A 207 30.36 22.51 30.26
N ASN A 208 30.85 22.76 29.05
CA ASN A 208 32.27 22.91 28.69
C ASN A 208 33.09 21.62 28.51
N MET A 209 32.97 20.95 27.35
CA MET A 209 34.16 20.44 26.66
C MET A 209 33.95 20.10 25.17
N TRP A 210 34.35 21.07 24.34
CA TRP A 210 35.16 20.90 23.12
C TRP A 210 34.51 20.42 21.81
N PRO A 211 34.34 21.34 20.85
CA PRO A 211 34.18 21.03 19.43
C PRO A 211 35.57 20.73 18.83
N LEU A 212 35.97 19.45 18.77
CA LEU A 212 37.20 19.05 18.06
C LEU A 212 37.18 17.64 17.46
N LEU A 213 36.02 16.94 17.44
CA LEU A 213 35.97 15.53 17.03
C LEU A 213 34.93 15.19 15.95
N ILE A 214 34.67 16.10 15.00
CA ILE A 214 33.94 15.79 13.75
C ILE A 214 34.72 16.35 12.54
N CYS A 215 36.04 16.10 12.52
CA CYS A 215 36.88 16.22 11.32
C CYS A 215 37.43 14.87 10.83
N ILE A 216 36.95 13.75 11.38
CA ILE A 216 37.45 12.40 11.04
C ILE A 216 36.27 11.50 10.61
N ASN A 217 35.59 11.82 9.50
CA ASN A 217 34.84 10.82 8.72
C ASN A 217 34.33 11.37 7.37
N MET A 218 35.23 11.84 6.50
CA MET A 218 34.93 11.98 5.07
C MET A 218 36.04 11.31 4.28
N ASN A 219 35.78 10.05 3.93
CA ASN A 219 36.57 9.22 3.03
C ASN A 219 36.30 9.70 1.58
N ILE A 220 37.18 10.55 1.03
CA ILE A 220 37.19 10.95 -0.38
C ILE A 220 38.64 10.92 -0.88
N ASP A 221 38.91 10.05 -1.85
CA ASP A 221 40.19 9.85 -2.51
C ASP A 221 40.64 11.09 -3.32
N PRO A 222 41.84 11.66 -3.08
CA PRO A 222 42.40 12.74 -3.89
C PRO A 222 43.53 12.19 -4.77
N CYS A 223 43.21 11.60 -5.93
CA CYS A 223 44.19 11.26 -6.96
C CYS A 223 43.56 11.15 -8.36
N ARG A 224 43.11 12.26 -8.94
CA ARG A 224 43.08 12.48 -10.40
C ARG A 224 42.63 13.91 -10.70
N LEU A 225 43.29 14.53 -11.67
CA LEU A 225 43.19 15.93 -12.14
C LEU A 225 44.14 16.83 -11.33
N ASP A 226 45.20 17.44 -11.88
CA ASP A 226 45.36 17.95 -13.23
C ASP A 226 46.81 17.85 -13.72
N ARG A 227 46.97 17.41 -14.97
CA ARG A 227 48.13 17.73 -15.79
C ARG A 227 47.64 18.13 -17.19
N VAL A 228 47.98 19.38 -17.54
CA VAL A 228 48.12 19.98 -18.88
C VAL A 228 46.85 20.40 -19.64
N SER A 229 46.50 21.68 -19.53
CA SER A 229 46.39 22.62 -20.68
C SER A 229 46.24 24.04 -20.08
N SER A 230 47.28 24.84 -19.87
CA SER A 230 47.94 25.68 -20.88
C SER A 230 47.05 26.08 -22.06
N PHE A 231 46.32 27.19 -21.93
CA PHE A 231 46.41 28.29 -22.90
C PHE A 231 45.90 29.62 -22.30
N SER A 232 46.86 30.52 -22.16
CA SER A 232 46.73 31.95 -21.84
C SER A 232 46.07 32.74 -22.99
N ARG A 233 45.26 33.77 -22.65
CA ARG A 233 45.35 35.20 -23.09
C ARG A 233 44.00 35.89 -23.37
N ILE A 234 43.81 37.08 -22.72
CA ILE A 234 43.50 38.42 -23.31
C ILE A 234 42.17 38.52 -24.09
N ASN A 235 41.20 39.43 -23.89
CA ASN A 235 41.02 40.73 -23.22
C ASN A 235 39.50 40.99 -23.09
N PRO A 236 39.04 41.95 -22.25
CA PRO A 236 37.70 42.53 -22.34
C PRO A 236 37.68 43.89 -23.05
N LEU A 237 36.72 44.06 -23.97
CA LEU A 237 35.99 45.30 -24.28
C LEU A 237 34.53 44.92 -24.55
#